data_AF-A0A955D683-F1
#
_entry.id   AF-A0A955D683-F1
#
_cell.length_a   1.000
_cell.length_b   1.000
_cell.length_c   1.000
_cell.angle_alpha   90.00
_cell.angle_beta   90.00
_cell.angle_gamma   90.00
#
_symmetry.space_group_name_H-M   'P 1'
#
loop_
_entity.id
_entity.type
_entity.pdbx_description
1 polymer ?
#
loop_
_entity_poly.entity_id
_entity_poly.type
_entity_poly.pdbx_seq_one_letter_code
_entity_poly.pdbx_strand_id
1 'polypeptide(L)'
;MTNRGSNDPPRQASWTSGDEGDTLRFASAMAAQLTVGDVVALHGELGAGKTRFVRGLAEGLGLEPRVVTSPTFTICQEYPTPAGAALVHVDAWRLSGPEELESIGWDELCAREDAILAVEWAERIEARLPEGRIEVLLEPIDESVRRITVRGPSRFIEAMRTVSPIPAAATVPDHCPICGQPMPTAGEGGLFCSERCRLADLGRWFTGSYRVARPIHEDDLGEEDWAGANR
;
A
#
# COMPACT_ATOMS: atom_id res chain seq x y z
N MET A 1 -9.70 20.43 -23.44
CA MET A 1 -11.15 20.21 -23.31
C MET A 1 -11.41 18.72 -23.13
N THR A 2 -11.28 18.21 -21.90
CA THR A 2 -11.61 16.80 -21.59
C THR A 2 -12.89 16.80 -20.78
N ASN A 3 -13.89 16.15 -21.36
CA ASN A 3 -15.26 16.05 -20.86
C ASN A 3 -15.29 15.20 -19.57
N ARG A 4 -15.10 15.82 -18.40
CA ARG A 4 -15.21 15.17 -17.07
C ARG A 4 -16.68 15.05 -16.63
N GLY A 5 -17.50 14.48 -17.50
CA GLY A 5 -18.93 14.28 -17.28
C GLY A 5 -19.42 12.96 -17.87
N SER A 6 -18.61 11.90 -17.81
CA SER A 6 -19.11 10.56 -18.18
C SER A 6 -20.10 10.12 -17.10
N ASN A 7 -21.37 9.98 -17.49
CA ASN A 7 -22.50 9.50 -16.69
C ASN A 7 -22.39 7.99 -16.37
N ASP A 8 -21.17 7.51 -16.15
CA ASP A 8 -20.80 6.12 -15.98
C ASP A 8 -20.78 5.80 -14.48
N PRO A 9 -21.69 4.95 -13.97
CA PRO A 9 -21.79 4.69 -12.55
C PRO A 9 -20.48 4.07 -12.03
N PRO A 10 -19.99 4.49 -10.84
CA PRO A 10 -18.76 3.97 -10.30
C PRO A 10 -18.87 2.46 -10.10
N ARG A 11 -17.89 1.72 -10.62
CA ARG A 11 -17.79 0.27 -10.45
C ARG A 11 -16.93 -0.07 -9.25
N GLN A 12 -17.04 -1.31 -8.81
CA GLN A 12 -16.25 -1.85 -7.71
C GLN A 12 -15.69 -3.21 -8.09
N ALA A 13 -14.51 -3.52 -7.56
CA ALA A 13 -13.91 -4.83 -7.57
C ALA A 13 -13.10 -5.03 -6.28
N SER A 14 -12.88 -6.30 -5.93
CA SER A 14 -12.16 -6.67 -4.71
C SER A 14 -11.12 -7.73 -5.02
N TRP A 15 -10.01 -7.63 -4.32
CA TRP A 15 -8.88 -8.55 -4.36
C TRP A 15 -8.50 -8.95 -2.94
N THR A 16 -7.78 -10.06 -2.81
CA THR A 16 -7.27 -10.54 -1.52
C THR A 16 -5.75 -10.59 -1.60
N SER A 17 -5.08 -9.84 -0.73
CA SER A 17 -3.64 -9.95 -0.53
C SER A 17 -3.35 -11.13 0.39
N GLY A 18 -2.38 -11.98 0.05
CA GLY A 18 -1.91 -13.06 0.91
C GLY A 18 -0.93 -12.57 1.98
N ASP A 19 -0.19 -11.50 1.69
CA ASP A 19 0.76 -10.89 2.60
C ASP A 19 0.86 -9.37 2.42
N GLU A 20 1.74 -8.73 3.19
CA GLU A 20 2.03 -7.30 3.08
C GLU A 20 2.70 -6.90 1.74
N GLY A 21 3.45 -7.81 1.12
CA GLY A 21 4.10 -7.60 -0.17
C GLY A 21 3.09 -7.54 -1.31
N ASP A 22 2.02 -8.34 -1.24
CA ASP A 22 0.89 -8.30 -2.18
C ASP A 22 0.18 -6.96 -2.15
N THR A 23 -0.03 -6.35 -0.97
CA THR A 23 -0.61 -5.01 -0.87
C THR A 23 0.24 -3.96 -1.57
N LEU A 24 1.56 -4.04 -1.42
CA LEU A 24 2.50 -3.13 -2.06
C LEU A 24 2.55 -3.33 -3.58
N ARG A 25 2.59 -4.59 -4.06
CA ARG A 25 2.49 -4.91 -5.50
C ARG A 25 1.17 -4.44 -6.10
N PHE A 26 0.06 -4.64 -5.39
CA PHE A 26 -1.25 -4.16 -5.78
C PHE A 26 -1.26 -2.65 -5.99
N ALA A 27 -0.78 -1.90 -4.99
CA ALA A 27 -0.73 -0.45 -5.07
C ALA A 27 0.23 0.05 -6.17
N SER A 28 1.39 -0.59 -6.36
CA SER A 28 2.33 -0.26 -7.43
C SER A 28 1.72 -0.46 -8.82
N ALA A 29 1.03 -1.58 -9.03
CA ALA A 29 0.31 -1.83 -10.28
C ALA A 29 -0.85 -0.84 -10.50
N MET A 30 -1.54 -0.47 -9.41
CA MET A 30 -2.60 0.53 -9.45
C MET A 30 -2.07 1.91 -9.83
N ALA A 31 -0.90 2.31 -9.32
CA ALA A 31 -0.27 3.58 -9.67
C ALA A 31 -0.01 3.74 -11.18
N ALA A 32 0.30 2.65 -11.89
CA ALA A 32 0.47 2.68 -13.34
C ALA A 32 -0.84 2.99 -14.12
N GLN A 33 -2.00 2.89 -13.46
CA GLN A 33 -3.30 3.23 -14.04
C GLN A 33 -3.78 4.64 -13.64
N LEU A 34 -3.06 5.31 -12.73
CA LEU A 34 -3.40 6.65 -12.28
C LEU A 34 -2.91 7.70 -13.27
N THR A 35 -3.62 8.81 -13.29
CA THR A 35 -3.31 10.01 -14.08
C THR A 35 -3.26 11.22 -13.16
N VAL A 36 -2.52 12.25 -13.58
CA VAL A 36 -2.49 13.52 -12.85
C VAL A 36 -3.90 14.10 -12.68
N GLY A 37 -4.18 14.62 -11.49
CA GLY A 37 -5.50 15.04 -11.03
C GLY A 37 -6.36 13.93 -10.42
N ASP A 38 -5.90 12.66 -10.41
CA ASP A 38 -6.60 11.60 -9.68
C ASP A 38 -6.39 11.75 -8.16
N VAL A 39 -7.47 11.48 -7.42
CA VAL A 39 -7.48 11.42 -5.95
C VAL A 39 -7.79 9.99 -5.53
N VAL A 40 -6.85 9.37 -4.81
CA VAL A 40 -6.98 8.05 -4.20
C VAL A 40 -7.33 8.24 -2.73
N ALA A 41 -8.56 7.91 -2.37
CA ALA A 41 -9.07 7.99 -1.00
C ALA A 41 -8.95 6.62 -0.32
N LEU A 42 -8.14 6.55 0.73
CA LEU A 42 -7.79 5.33 1.46
C LEU A 42 -8.57 5.23 2.77
N HIS A 43 -9.34 4.14 2.87
CA HIS A 43 -10.15 3.79 4.02
C HIS A 43 -9.67 2.50 4.66
N GLY A 44 -9.90 2.37 5.96
CA GLY A 44 -9.62 1.16 6.72
C GLY A 44 -9.22 1.50 8.16
N GLU A 45 -9.29 0.52 9.04
CA GLU A 45 -8.97 0.70 10.45
C GLU A 45 -7.47 1.01 10.69
N LEU A 46 -7.14 1.31 11.95
CA LEU A 46 -5.74 1.49 12.35
C LEU A 46 -4.97 0.19 12.08
N GLY A 47 -3.81 0.29 11.44
CA GLY A 47 -3.03 -0.89 11.06
C GLY A 47 -3.53 -1.63 9.81
N ALA A 48 -4.58 -1.16 9.13
CA ALA A 48 -5.06 -1.76 7.88
C ALA A 48 -4.03 -1.72 6.72
N GLY A 49 -2.97 -0.93 6.86
CA GLY A 49 -1.88 -0.85 5.88
C GLY A 49 -1.99 0.32 4.90
N LYS A 50 -2.76 1.36 5.23
CA LYS A 50 -2.95 2.56 4.39
C LYS A 50 -1.62 3.22 3.96
N THR A 51 -0.73 3.55 4.89
CA THR A 51 0.61 4.08 4.55
C THR A 51 1.44 3.10 3.70
N ARG A 52 1.36 1.79 3.96
CA ARG A 52 2.03 0.77 3.12
C ARG A 52 1.47 0.77 1.69
N PHE A 53 0.18 1.01 1.54
CA PHE A 53 -0.45 1.18 0.24
C PHE A 53 0.11 2.42 -0.48
N VAL A 54 0.24 3.56 0.20
CA VAL A 54 0.88 4.76 -0.39
C VAL A 54 2.33 4.52 -0.79
N ARG A 55 3.08 3.73 -0.01
CA ARG A 55 4.44 3.30 -0.39
C ARG A 55 4.45 2.51 -1.70
N GLY A 56 3.49 1.61 -1.88
CA GLY A 56 3.35 0.88 -3.14
C GLY A 56 2.95 1.81 -4.29
N LEU A 57 2.07 2.79 -4.07
CA LEU A 57 1.78 3.83 -5.08
C LEU A 57 3.06 4.56 -5.50
N ALA A 58 3.85 5.00 -4.53
CA ALA A 58 5.13 5.67 -4.78
C ALA A 58 6.08 4.80 -5.61
N GLU A 59 6.17 3.51 -5.31
CA GLU A 59 6.95 2.54 -6.10
C GLU A 59 6.51 2.50 -7.56
N GLY A 60 5.20 2.38 -7.81
CA GLY A 60 4.64 2.35 -9.16
C GLY A 60 4.85 3.66 -9.92
N LEU A 61 5.01 4.77 -9.21
CA LEU A 61 5.35 6.08 -9.76
C LEU A 61 6.89 6.30 -9.90
N GLY A 62 7.70 5.29 -9.59
CA GLY A 62 9.16 5.32 -9.75
C GLY A 62 9.93 5.93 -8.58
N LEU A 63 9.30 6.06 -7.42
CA LEU A 63 9.95 6.48 -6.17
C LEU A 63 10.45 5.27 -5.37
N GLU A 64 11.45 5.47 -4.53
CA GLU A 64 11.84 4.46 -3.54
C GLU A 64 10.80 4.38 -2.43
N PRO A 65 10.17 3.21 -2.15
CA PRO A 65 9.07 3.11 -1.18
C PRO A 65 9.42 3.61 0.23
N ARG A 66 10.70 3.54 0.60
CA ARG A 66 11.19 3.92 1.94
C ARG A 66 11.16 5.43 2.19
N VAL A 67 11.14 6.27 1.16
CA VAL A 67 11.07 7.73 1.33
C VAL A 67 9.69 8.18 1.81
N VAL A 68 8.66 7.36 1.58
CA VAL A 68 7.29 7.64 2.00
C VAL A 68 7.09 7.24 3.46
N THR A 69 6.79 8.25 4.26
CA THR A 69 6.42 8.12 5.67
C THR A 69 5.01 8.66 5.88
N SER A 70 4.35 8.22 6.96
CA SER A 70 3.00 8.70 7.26
C SER A 70 3.08 10.18 7.71
N PRO A 71 2.41 11.12 7.01
CA PRO A 71 2.45 12.53 7.31
C PRO A 71 1.51 12.90 8.46
N THR A 72 1.22 12.01 9.42
CA THR A 72 0.22 12.27 10.48
C THR A 72 0.46 13.60 11.22
N PHE A 73 1.70 14.07 11.36
CA PHE A 73 2.03 15.36 12.00
C PHE A 73 2.06 16.54 11.04
N THR A 74 2.56 16.36 9.82
CA THR A 74 2.62 17.43 8.81
C THR A 74 1.29 17.58 8.05
N ILE A 75 0.38 16.62 8.21
CA ILE A 75 -0.89 16.41 7.51
C ILE A 75 -0.72 16.14 6.01
N CYS A 76 0.21 16.82 5.35
CA CYS A 76 0.54 16.68 3.94
C CYS A 76 2.06 16.53 3.75
N GLN A 77 2.46 15.74 2.75
CA GLN A 77 3.83 15.60 2.24
C GLN A 77 3.77 15.48 0.72
N GLU A 78 4.73 16.07 0.01
CA GLU A 78 4.84 15.94 -1.45
C GLU A 78 6.10 15.16 -1.83
N TYR A 79 5.96 14.24 -2.79
CA TYR A 79 7.03 13.43 -3.31
C TYR A 79 7.13 13.61 -4.84
N PRO A 80 8.11 14.39 -5.34
CA PRO A 80 8.30 14.60 -6.78
C PRO A 80 8.72 13.30 -7.48
N THR A 81 7.96 12.86 -8.49
CA THR A 81 8.27 11.63 -9.23
C THR A 81 9.21 11.91 -10.42
N PRO A 82 9.97 10.91 -10.90
CA PRO A 82 10.81 11.07 -12.09
C PRO A 82 10.03 11.45 -13.37
N ALA A 83 8.73 11.15 -13.44
CA ALA A 83 7.88 11.48 -14.57
C ALA A 83 7.40 12.95 -14.58
N GLY A 84 7.78 13.75 -13.56
CA GLY A 84 7.45 15.17 -13.44
C GLY A 84 6.16 15.45 -12.66
N ALA A 85 5.30 14.46 -12.43
CA ALA A 85 4.16 14.58 -11.53
C ALA A 85 4.58 14.43 -10.05
N ALA A 86 3.86 15.03 -9.11
CA ALA A 86 4.05 14.77 -7.68
C ALA A 86 3.07 13.70 -7.16
N LEU A 87 3.52 12.87 -6.23
CA LEU A 87 2.61 12.15 -5.32
C LEU A 87 2.42 13.01 -4.08
N VAL A 88 1.20 13.50 -3.87
CA VAL A 88 0.83 14.28 -2.68
C VAL A 88 0.15 13.34 -1.70
N HIS A 89 0.76 13.13 -0.54
CA HIS A 89 0.26 12.23 0.50
C HIS A 89 -0.34 13.06 1.62
N VAL A 90 -1.64 12.89 1.85
CA VAL A 90 -2.39 13.52 2.93
C VAL A 90 -2.80 12.46 3.94
N ASP A 91 -2.66 12.74 5.23
CA ASP A 91 -3.16 11.91 6.33
C ASP A 91 -4.12 12.73 7.19
N ALA A 92 -5.41 12.46 7.04
CA ALA A 92 -6.47 13.19 7.73
C ALA A 92 -6.74 12.70 9.16
N TRP A 93 -5.98 11.72 9.70
CA TRP A 93 -6.24 11.11 11.01
C TRP A 93 -6.47 12.11 12.15
N ARG A 94 -5.71 13.21 12.14
CA ARG A 94 -5.74 14.23 13.20
C ARG A 94 -6.72 15.36 12.98
N LEU A 95 -7.30 15.45 11.78
CA LEU A 95 -8.28 16.50 11.50
C LEU A 95 -9.57 16.18 12.26
N SER A 96 -10.11 17.19 12.93
CA SER A 96 -11.41 17.07 13.61
C SER A 96 -12.56 17.06 12.60
N GLY A 97 -12.31 17.61 11.40
CA GLY A 97 -13.28 17.72 10.32
C GLY A 97 -12.70 18.38 9.07
N PRO A 98 -13.50 18.49 8.01
CA PRO A 98 -13.08 19.07 6.73
C PRO A 98 -12.72 20.55 6.79
N GLU A 99 -13.16 21.30 7.79
CA GLU A 99 -12.86 22.73 7.98
C GLU A 99 -11.36 23.00 8.21
N GLU A 100 -10.62 22.05 8.78
CA GLU A 100 -9.18 22.20 9.02
C GLU A 100 -8.36 22.09 7.73
N LEU A 101 -8.95 21.60 6.64
CA LEU A 101 -8.30 21.44 5.33
C LEU A 101 -7.92 22.77 4.67
N GLU A 102 -8.59 23.87 5.03
CA GLU A 102 -8.24 25.20 4.51
C GLU A 102 -6.79 25.56 4.88
N SER A 103 -6.32 25.14 6.06
CA SER A 103 -4.96 25.42 6.54
C SER A 103 -3.84 24.77 5.72
N ILE A 104 -4.16 23.70 4.98
CA ILE A 104 -3.21 22.98 4.12
C ILE A 104 -3.39 23.31 2.64
N GLY A 105 -4.25 24.28 2.29
CA GLY A 105 -4.52 24.65 0.90
C GLY A 105 -5.17 23.51 0.10
N TRP A 106 -6.15 22.81 0.69
CA TRP A 106 -6.77 21.64 0.06
C TRP A 106 -7.38 21.92 -1.32
N ASP A 107 -7.97 23.09 -1.51
CA ASP A 107 -8.59 23.45 -2.78
C ASP A 107 -7.54 23.65 -3.88
N GLU A 108 -6.39 24.23 -3.54
CA GLU A 108 -5.23 24.34 -4.42
C GLU A 108 -4.65 22.95 -4.74
N LEU A 109 -4.55 22.07 -3.74
CA LEU A 109 -4.09 20.69 -3.94
C LEU A 109 -5.00 19.92 -4.90
N CYS A 110 -6.32 20.01 -4.72
CA CYS A 110 -7.30 19.37 -5.62
C CYS A 110 -7.28 19.95 -7.04
N ALA A 111 -6.87 21.20 -7.20
CA ALA A 111 -6.79 21.88 -8.50
C ALA A 111 -5.49 21.57 -9.27
N ARG A 112 -4.51 20.89 -8.66
CA ARG A 112 -3.24 20.52 -9.32
C ARG A 112 -3.49 19.58 -10.49
N GLU A 113 -2.94 19.92 -11.65
CA GLU A 113 -2.96 19.08 -12.87
C GLU A 113 -1.64 18.33 -13.11
N ASP A 114 -0.74 18.35 -12.14
CA ASP A 114 0.59 17.75 -12.15
C ASP A 114 0.87 16.99 -10.85
N ALA A 115 -0.20 16.55 -10.17
CA ALA A 115 -0.12 15.76 -8.96
C ALA A 115 -1.14 14.62 -8.94
N ILE A 116 -0.83 13.55 -8.22
CA ILE A 116 -1.75 12.49 -7.80
C ILE A 116 -1.87 12.61 -6.29
N LEU A 117 -3.09 12.66 -5.77
CA LEU A 117 -3.33 12.78 -4.33
C LEU A 117 -3.65 11.40 -3.74
N ALA A 118 -2.97 11.03 -2.66
CA ALA A 118 -3.28 9.85 -1.85
C ALA A 118 -3.68 10.31 -0.45
N VAL A 119 -4.91 10.03 -0.03
CA VAL A 119 -5.51 10.54 1.20
C VAL A 119 -5.81 9.40 2.15
N GLU A 120 -5.06 9.28 3.25
CA GLU A 120 -5.40 8.37 4.34
C GLU A 120 -6.50 8.94 5.22
N TRP A 121 -7.35 8.04 5.75
CA TRP A 121 -8.49 8.38 6.62
C TRP A 121 -9.48 9.33 5.92
N ALA A 122 -9.69 9.07 4.63
CA ALA A 122 -10.47 9.92 3.75
C ALA A 122 -11.92 10.12 4.25
N GLU A 123 -12.46 9.19 5.04
CA GLU A 123 -13.78 9.32 5.68
C GLU A 123 -13.90 10.54 6.60
N ARG A 124 -12.79 11.08 7.13
CA ARG A 124 -12.82 12.31 7.95
C ARG A 124 -13.08 13.57 7.15
N ILE A 125 -12.81 13.52 5.84
CA ILE A 125 -12.93 14.66 4.94
C ILE A 125 -13.82 14.37 3.74
N GLU A 126 -14.68 13.35 3.88
CA GLU A 126 -15.58 12.83 2.84
C GLU A 126 -16.31 13.94 2.06
N ALA A 127 -16.81 14.95 2.76
CA ALA A 127 -17.55 16.08 2.19
C ALA A 127 -16.71 17.00 1.27
N ARG A 128 -15.39 16.88 1.29
CA ARG A 128 -14.44 17.68 0.49
C ARG A 128 -13.72 16.87 -0.58
N LEU A 129 -13.92 15.55 -0.62
CA LEU A 129 -13.33 14.71 -1.65
C LEU A 129 -14.07 14.89 -2.99
N PRO A 130 -13.38 14.89 -4.13
CA PRO A 130 -14.02 15.03 -5.43
C PRO A 130 -14.91 13.81 -5.77
N GLU A 131 -15.98 14.02 -6.55
CA GLU A 131 -16.90 12.94 -6.95
C GLU A 131 -16.23 11.83 -7.78
N GLY A 132 -15.23 12.19 -8.58
CA GLY A 132 -14.52 11.27 -9.49
C GLY A 132 -13.36 10.50 -8.85
N ARG A 133 -13.20 10.56 -7.52
CA ARG A 133 -12.11 9.90 -6.78
C ARG A 133 -12.14 8.39 -6.92
N ILE A 134 -10.99 7.78 -6.61
CA ILE A 134 -10.81 6.33 -6.52
C ILE A 134 -10.79 5.98 -5.03
N GLU A 135 -11.80 5.26 -4.58
CA GLU A 135 -11.88 4.75 -3.22
C GLU A 135 -11.12 3.44 -3.12
N VAL A 136 -10.31 3.29 -2.09
CA VAL A 136 -9.61 2.06 -1.73
C VAL A 136 -9.91 1.75 -0.28
N LEU A 137 -10.64 0.67 -0.05
CA LEU A 137 -10.93 0.14 1.27
C LEU A 137 -10.00 -1.05 1.57
N LEU A 138 -9.26 -0.95 2.67
CA LEU A 138 -8.38 -2.00 3.19
C LEU A 138 -9.02 -2.64 4.42
N GLU A 139 -9.41 -3.90 4.32
CA GLU A 139 -10.03 -4.65 5.41
C GLU A 139 -9.09 -5.79 5.85
N PRO A 140 -8.63 -5.80 7.11
CA PRO A 140 -7.95 -6.96 7.69
C PRO A 140 -8.86 -8.19 7.67
N ILE A 141 -8.41 -9.28 7.04
CA ILE A 141 -9.04 -10.61 7.14
C ILE A 141 -8.32 -11.44 8.20
N ASP A 142 -7.00 -11.34 8.24
CA ASP A 142 -6.10 -12.03 9.18
C ASP A 142 -4.88 -11.13 9.44
N GLU A 143 -3.87 -11.62 10.18
CA GLU A 143 -2.67 -10.87 10.56
C GLU A 143 -1.97 -10.23 9.33
N SER A 144 -1.72 -11.00 8.27
CA SER A 144 -1.06 -10.54 7.04
C SER A 144 -2.00 -10.36 5.83
N VAL A 145 -3.22 -10.87 5.91
CA VAL A 145 -4.17 -10.93 4.79
C VAL A 145 -5.07 -9.70 4.81
N ARG A 146 -5.22 -9.02 3.67
CA ARG A 146 -6.15 -7.89 3.51
C ARG A 146 -7.11 -8.16 2.34
N ARG A 147 -8.37 -7.76 2.50
CA ARG A 147 -9.24 -7.49 1.36
C ARG A 147 -8.97 -6.07 0.90
N ILE A 148 -8.65 -5.92 -0.38
CA ILE A 148 -8.50 -4.62 -1.03
C ILE A 148 -9.70 -4.45 -1.92
N THR A 149 -10.53 -3.46 -1.63
CA THR A 149 -11.72 -3.14 -2.39
C THR A 149 -11.52 -1.79 -3.05
N VAL A 150 -11.58 -1.74 -4.38
CA VAL A 150 -11.42 -0.50 -5.14
C VAL A 150 -12.75 -0.13 -5.79
N ARG A 151 -13.17 1.13 -5.62
CA ARG A 151 -14.33 1.71 -6.30
C ARG A 151 -13.92 2.98 -7.03
N GLY A 152 -14.40 3.16 -8.25
CA GLY A 152 -14.03 4.32 -9.07
C GLY A 152 -14.64 4.27 -10.47
N PRO A 153 -14.17 5.11 -11.41
CA PRO A 153 -14.63 5.12 -12.79
C PRO A 153 -14.52 3.74 -13.47
N SER A 154 -15.48 3.34 -14.32
CA SER A 154 -15.47 1.98 -14.90
C SER A 154 -14.18 1.66 -15.65
N ARG A 155 -13.65 2.64 -16.42
CA ARG A 155 -12.37 2.50 -17.14
C ARG A 155 -11.22 2.04 -16.22
N PHE A 156 -11.19 2.56 -14.99
CA PHE A 156 -10.13 2.31 -14.04
C PHE A 156 -10.29 0.90 -13.45
N ILE A 157 -11.51 0.53 -13.06
CA ILE A 157 -11.81 -0.79 -12.52
C ILE A 157 -11.61 -1.89 -13.55
N GLU A 158 -11.96 -1.64 -14.82
CA GLU A 158 -11.73 -2.59 -15.92
C GLU A 158 -10.24 -2.80 -16.17
N ALA A 159 -9.44 -1.73 -16.18
CA ALA A 159 -7.99 -1.84 -16.28
C ALA A 159 -7.39 -2.61 -15.08
N MET A 160 -7.86 -2.33 -13.86
CA MET A 160 -7.40 -3.05 -12.67
C MET A 160 -7.75 -4.54 -12.67
N ARG A 161 -8.79 -4.97 -13.40
CA ARG A 161 -9.15 -6.39 -13.54
C ARG A 161 -8.27 -7.14 -14.53
N THR A 162 -7.72 -6.46 -15.52
CA THR A 162 -6.83 -7.09 -16.53
C THR A 162 -5.40 -7.19 -16.02
N VAL A 163 -5.00 -6.26 -15.16
CA VAL A 163 -3.76 -6.37 -14.39
C VAL A 163 -3.99 -7.42 -13.30
N SER A 164 -3.14 -8.45 -13.23
CA SER A 164 -3.14 -9.42 -12.13
C SER A 164 -1.97 -9.07 -11.19
N PRO A 165 -2.16 -8.11 -10.27
CA PRO A 165 -1.05 -7.55 -9.50
C PRO A 165 -0.65 -8.38 -8.29
N ILE A 166 -1.53 -9.31 -7.89
CA ILE A 166 -1.30 -10.26 -6.81
C ILE A 166 -1.11 -11.61 -7.51
N PRO A 167 0.10 -12.19 -7.50
CA PRO A 167 0.31 -13.52 -8.07
C PRO A 167 -0.68 -14.47 -7.42
N ALA A 168 -1.42 -15.22 -8.24
CA ALA A 168 -2.35 -16.24 -7.76
C ALA A 168 -1.59 -17.13 -6.78
N ALA A 169 -1.99 -17.06 -5.49
CA ALA A 169 -1.44 -17.76 -4.32
C ALA A 169 0.01 -18.25 -4.51
N ALA A 170 0.98 -17.58 -3.85
CA ALA A 170 2.38 -17.99 -3.76
C ALA A 170 2.51 -19.50 -4.00
N THR A 171 3.02 -19.87 -5.18
CA THR A 171 3.04 -21.26 -5.62
C THR A 171 3.69 -22.07 -4.50
N VAL A 172 2.95 -23.04 -3.96
CA VAL A 172 3.49 -23.95 -2.95
C VAL A 172 4.76 -24.51 -3.56
N PRO A 173 5.94 -24.27 -2.97
CA PRO A 173 7.18 -24.66 -3.61
C PRO A 173 7.17 -26.18 -3.76
N ASP A 174 7.60 -26.71 -4.90
CA ASP A 174 7.63 -28.17 -5.12
C ASP A 174 8.56 -28.89 -4.11
N HIS A 175 9.45 -28.12 -3.45
CA HIS A 175 10.42 -28.59 -2.47
C HIS A 175 10.47 -27.66 -1.25
N CYS A 176 10.66 -28.23 -0.06
CA CYS A 176 10.76 -27.51 1.20
C CYS A 176 12.00 -26.60 1.26
N PRO A 177 11.88 -25.31 1.62
CA PRO A 177 13.00 -24.36 1.63
C PRO A 177 14.03 -24.61 2.75
N ILE A 178 13.67 -25.44 3.74
CA ILE A 178 14.54 -25.75 4.88
C ILE A 178 15.44 -26.95 4.62
N CYS A 179 14.90 -27.99 3.97
CA CYS A 179 15.58 -29.28 3.83
C CYS A 179 15.65 -29.81 2.39
N GLY A 180 14.98 -29.18 1.43
CA GLY A 180 14.97 -29.58 0.02
C GLY A 180 14.12 -30.82 -0.30
N GLN A 181 13.40 -31.40 0.67
CA GLN A 181 12.52 -32.54 0.42
C GLN A 181 11.28 -32.13 -0.38
N PRO A 182 10.73 -33.00 -1.25
CA PRO A 182 9.49 -32.72 -1.96
C PRO A 182 8.35 -32.47 -0.98
N MET A 183 7.45 -31.54 -1.34
CA MET A 183 6.31 -31.21 -0.49
C MET A 183 5.30 -32.36 -0.42
N PRO A 184 4.59 -32.55 0.71
CA PRO A 184 3.56 -33.57 0.83
C PRO A 184 2.45 -33.30 -0.17
N THR A 185 1.99 -34.32 -0.89
CA THR A 185 0.97 -34.16 -1.92
C THR A 185 -0.36 -33.72 -1.32
N ALA A 186 -0.98 -32.72 -1.98
CA ALA A 186 -2.32 -32.16 -1.81
C ALA A 186 -3.20 -32.78 -0.69
N GLY A 187 -3.25 -32.09 0.44
CA GLY A 187 -4.16 -32.39 1.56
C GLY A 187 -3.81 -31.61 2.83
N GLU A 188 -2.52 -31.36 3.04
CA GLU A 188 -2.00 -30.53 4.14
C GLU A 188 -1.13 -29.42 3.53
N GLY A 189 -1.79 -28.42 2.94
CA GLY A 189 -1.16 -27.29 2.23
C GLY A 189 -0.37 -26.39 3.17
N GLY A 190 0.84 -26.80 3.52
CA GLY A 190 1.84 -25.97 4.19
C GLY A 190 2.95 -25.51 3.25
N LEU A 191 3.79 -24.60 3.71
CA LEU A 191 5.03 -24.17 3.04
C LEU A 191 6.24 -25.10 3.31
N PHE A 192 6.05 -26.13 4.15
CA PHE A 192 7.12 -27.01 4.64
C PHE A 192 6.70 -28.48 4.65
N CYS A 193 7.67 -29.39 4.47
CA CYS A 193 7.41 -30.83 4.40
C CYS A 193 7.10 -31.51 5.75
N SER A 194 7.27 -30.81 6.87
CA SER A 194 6.98 -31.32 8.21
C SER A 194 6.89 -30.19 9.23
N GLU A 195 6.23 -30.46 10.36
CA GLU A 195 6.18 -29.56 11.52
C GLU A 195 7.58 -29.17 12.02
N ARG A 196 8.53 -30.11 11.97
CA ARG A 196 9.93 -29.85 12.30
C ARG A 196 10.56 -28.77 11.40
N CYS A 197 10.26 -28.78 10.10
CA CYS A 197 10.79 -27.77 9.17
C CYS A 197 10.12 -26.41 9.39
N ARG A 198 8.83 -26.38 9.72
CA ARG A 198 8.10 -25.17 10.11
C ARG A 198 8.71 -24.52 11.37
N LEU A 199 8.97 -25.32 12.40
CA LEU A 199 9.61 -24.84 13.63
C LEU A 199 11.07 -24.42 13.42
N ALA A 200 11.79 -25.07 12.50
CA ALA A 200 13.16 -24.66 12.16
C ALA A 200 13.20 -23.33 11.39
N ASP A 201 12.23 -23.07 10.52
CA ASP A 201 12.09 -21.78 9.84
C ASP A 201 11.77 -20.65 10.84
N LEU A 202 10.81 -20.90 11.74
CA LEU A 202 10.49 -19.99 12.84
C LEU A 202 11.72 -19.76 13.75
N GLY A 203 12.50 -20.80 14.02
CA GLY A 203 13.76 -20.70 14.77
C GLY A 203 14.84 -19.89 14.05
N ARG A 204 14.92 -19.94 12.72
CA ARG A 204 15.82 -19.06 11.93
C ARG A 204 15.40 -17.59 12.04
N TRP A 205 14.09 -17.34 12.08
CA TRP A 205 13.53 -16.01 12.28
C TRP A 205 13.88 -15.46 13.68
N PHE A 206 13.68 -16.25 14.74
CA PHE A 206 14.03 -15.85 16.11
C PHE A 206 15.53 -15.69 16.37
N THR A 207 16.38 -16.39 15.62
CA THR A 207 17.84 -16.34 15.81
C THR A 207 18.53 -15.31 14.92
N GLY A 208 17.78 -14.50 14.17
CA GLY A 208 18.32 -13.48 13.27
C GLY A 208 19.12 -14.04 12.09
N SER A 209 18.98 -15.35 11.79
CA SER A 209 19.68 -16.01 10.68
C SER A 209 18.92 -15.92 9.35
N TYR A 210 17.85 -15.10 9.30
CA TYR A 210 17.14 -14.80 8.08
C TYR A 210 18.04 -14.00 7.13
N ARG A 211 18.48 -14.64 6.04
CA ARG A 211 19.12 -13.92 4.94
C ARG A 211 18.05 -13.15 4.19
N VAL A 212 17.98 -11.85 4.44
CA VAL A 212 17.36 -10.89 3.51
C VAL A 212 17.97 -11.15 2.14
N ALA A 213 17.14 -11.22 1.09
CA ALA A 213 17.58 -11.62 -0.25
C ALA A 213 18.67 -10.70 -0.85
N ARG A 214 18.97 -9.57 -0.20
CA ARG A 214 20.14 -8.73 -0.47
C ARG A 214 20.76 -8.21 0.84
N PRO A 215 22.07 -7.92 0.86
CA PRO A 215 22.75 -7.43 2.06
C PRO A 215 22.22 -6.06 2.45
N ILE A 216 22.07 -5.84 3.76
CA ILE A 216 21.89 -4.51 4.37
C ILE A 216 23.28 -3.84 4.37
N HIS A 217 23.39 -2.62 3.84
CA HIS A 217 24.64 -1.84 3.84
C HIS A 217 24.74 -0.98 5.11
N GLU A 218 25.94 -0.54 5.50
CA GLU A 218 26.15 0.27 6.73
C GLU A 218 25.32 1.57 6.73
N ASP A 219 24.94 2.10 5.56
CA ASP A 219 24.05 3.28 5.45
C ASP A 219 22.58 2.98 5.79
N ASP A 220 22.17 1.71 5.84
CA ASP A 220 20.82 1.30 6.25
C ASP A 220 20.63 1.33 7.78
N LEU A 221 21.71 1.51 8.55
CA LEU A 221 21.70 1.59 10.01
C LEU A 221 22.41 2.87 10.47
N GLY A 222 21.67 3.96 10.71
CA GLY A 222 22.20 5.13 11.42
C GLY A 222 21.08 6.03 11.96
N GLU A 223 21.14 6.59 13.17
CA GLU A 223 21.99 6.39 14.35
C GLU A 223 21.02 6.41 15.55
N GLU A 224 21.09 5.44 16.45
CA GLU A 224 20.36 5.49 17.72
C GLU A 224 21.03 6.52 18.63
N ASP A 225 20.32 7.59 18.98
CA ASP A 225 20.66 8.42 20.14
C ASP A 225 19.78 8.00 21.33
N TRP A 226 19.97 6.76 21.81
CA TRP A 226 19.51 6.31 23.12
C TRP A 226 20.61 6.58 24.17
N ALA A 227 20.94 7.85 24.38
CA ALA A 227 21.75 8.25 25.53
C ALA A 227 20.84 8.52 26.73
N GLY A 228 20.75 7.56 27.67
CA GLY A 228 20.39 7.91 29.04
C GLY A 228 19.59 6.93 29.90
N ALA A 229 19.74 5.61 29.75
CA ALA A 229 19.45 4.70 30.85
C ALA A 229 20.67 4.63 31.79
N ASN A 230 20.75 5.55 32.77
CA ASN A 230 21.47 5.31 34.03
C ASN A 230 21.12 6.34 35.11
N ARG A 231 20.05 6.06 35.87
CA ARG A 231 20.10 6.07 37.35
C ARG A 231 18.88 5.40 37.97
#